data_AF-A0A094ASM0-F1
#
_entry.id   AF-A0A094ASM0-F1
#
_cell.length_a   1.000
_cell.length_b   1.000
_cell.length_c   1.000
_cell.angle_alpha   90.00
_cell.angle_beta   90.00
_cell.angle_gamma   90.00
#
_symmetry.space_group_name_H-M   'P 1'
#
loop_
_entity.id
_entity.type
_entity.pdbx_description
1 polymer ?
#
loop_
_entity_poly.entity_id
_entity_poly.type
_entity_poly.pdbx_seq_one_letter_code
_entity_poly.pdbx_strand_id
1 'polypeptide(L)'
;MRLSLGLLLPAIAGVAHAASPRVDGFIFTASKELNAGSVYLTPEQVRVVLAQQLDVTQYHSLGAGDRSEKELELINQFGGQHPKLFDEGVAGATSPRHLVVFLDVTVEGSKSLQAKWNAKGRTEPSFVMTGSPGSGSVQSLVRDIQQQISPQQLPDEQCTLMKAIDASASECWNGKNSHIMHKFTQDSSDFDTFIKSQDSLFRAIEKGDLEATFLLMTSGQSNLIAHSRKPWGSYTLPVPDSDLRKRQQEVPMSDVVSSSSSAPSEPQPTSKPIGRLPPVCYNTLESCKTSTQNCSGHGECFRKFGPAKGETGGSCFSCKCYGPGTNNGTSAGYWGGAACQKRDVSAQFWIIAGFSALLIGIVSYAIGMMFSIGSEKLPGVIGAGVASKTR
;
A
#
# COMPACT_ATOMS: atom_id res chain seq x y z
N MET A 1 64.78 39.91 8.61
CA MET A 1 64.11 38.81 9.33
C MET A 1 62.94 39.40 10.09
N ARG A 2 61.70 39.20 9.62
CA ARG A 2 60.47 39.65 10.28
C ARG A 2 59.68 38.40 10.66
N LEU A 3 59.51 38.17 11.95
CA LEU A 3 58.72 37.06 12.51
C LEU A 3 57.26 37.52 12.60
N SER A 4 56.40 36.91 11.80
CA SER A 4 54.95 37.06 11.87
C SER A 4 54.39 36.15 12.98
N LEU A 5 53.86 36.75 14.05
CA LEU A 5 53.04 36.06 15.04
C LEU A 5 51.62 35.88 14.46
N GLY A 6 51.31 34.68 14.01
CA GLY A 6 49.95 34.24 13.71
C GLY A 6 49.60 33.06 14.61
N LEU A 7 49.01 33.32 15.77
CA LEU A 7 48.42 32.30 16.62
C LEU A 7 46.93 32.23 16.30
N LEU A 8 46.56 31.16 15.60
CA LEU A 8 45.20 30.76 15.27
C LEU A 8 44.51 30.21 16.53
N LEU A 9 43.39 30.80 16.92
CA LEU A 9 42.38 30.18 17.78
C LEU A 9 41.30 29.58 16.86
N PRO A 10 41.13 28.25 16.76
CA PRO A 10 39.88 27.70 16.27
C PRO A 10 38.89 27.71 17.44
N ALA A 11 37.99 28.69 17.44
CA ALA A 11 36.79 28.60 18.24
C ALA A 11 35.97 27.42 17.71
N ILE A 12 35.89 26.36 18.50
CA ILE A 12 35.01 25.22 18.26
C ILE A 12 33.57 25.76 18.34
N ALA A 13 32.98 26.03 17.18
CA ALA A 13 31.53 26.17 17.05
C ALA A 13 30.94 24.77 17.27
N GLY A 14 30.73 24.41 18.53
CA GLY A 14 29.82 23.34 18.89
C GLY A 14 28.43 23.77 18.46
N VAL A 15 28.03 23.38 17.25
CA VAL A 15 26.62 23.45 16.86
C VAL A 15 25.91 22.47 17.78
N ALA A 16 25.31 22.99 18.86
CA ALA A 16 24.28 22.26 19.57
C ALA A 16 23.22 21.94 18.52
N HIS A 17 23.16 20.68 18.10
CA HIS A 17 22.02 20.17 17.35
C HIS A 17 20.83 20.32 18.30
N ALA A 18 20.10 21.42 18.19
CA ALA A 18 18.79 21.55 18.81
C ALA A 18 17.99 20.37 18.25
N ALA A 19 17.82 19.33 19.07
CA ALA A 19 17.21 18.08 18.66
C ALA A 19 15.81 18.42 18.17
N SER A 20 15.64 18.37 16.85
CA SER A 20 14.32 18.52 16.26
C SER A 20 13.44 17.42 16.84
N PRO A 21 12.19 17.74 17.18
CA PRO A 21 11.30 16.75 17.74
C PRO A 21 11.17 15.55 16.81
N ARG A 22 11.29 14.35 17.39
CA ARG A 22 11.26 13.10 16.63
C ARG A 22 10.45 12.06 17.37
N VAL A 23 9.87 11.13 16.62
CA VAL A 23 9.23 9.93 17.17
C VAL A 23 10.00 8.73 16.66
N ASP A 24 10.52 7.94 17.59
CA ASP A 24 11.31 6.77 17.27
C ASP A 24 10.37 5.56 17.12
N GLY A 25 10.33 4.95 15.93
CA GLY A 25 9.48 3.80 15.61
C GLY A 25 10.24 2.49 15.67
N PHE A 26 9.78 1.55 16.50
CA PHE A 26 10.39 0.23 16.69
C PHE A 26 9.42 -0.85 16.23
N ILE A 27 9.81 -1.62 15.22
CA ILE A 27 9.03 -2.77 14.75
C ILE A 27 9.71 -4.04 15.24
N PHE A 28 8.93 -4.97 15.79
CA PHE A 28 9.38 -6.26 16.26
C PHE A 28 8.59 -7.35 15.56
N THR A 29 9.30 -8.23 14.85
CA THR A 29 8.74 -9.39 14.14
C THR A 29 9.62 -10.61 14.43
N ALA A 30 9.14 -11.80 14.10
CA ALA A 30 9.92 -13.04 14.24
C ALA A 30 11.19 -13.03 13.38
N SER A 31 11.15 -12.34 12.23
CA SER A 31 12.32 -12.15 11.37
C SER A 31 13.19 -11.01 11.91
N LYS A 32 14.44 -11.33 12.27
CA LYS A 32 15.40 -10.33 12.76
C LYS A 32 15.92 -9.38 11.67
N GLU A 33 15.57 -9.64 10.40
CA GLU A 33 16.10 -9.00 9.19
C GLU A 33 15.33 -7.73 8.77
N LEU A 34 14.95 -6.87 9.71
CA LEU A 34 14.60 -5.49 9.34
C LEU A 34 15.89 -4.70 9.33
N ASN A 35 16.36 -4.32 8.14
CA ASN A 35 17.56 -3.49 7.93
C ASN A 35 17.57 -2.34 8.96
N ALA A 36 18.48 -2.44 9.91
CA ALA A 36 18.71 -1.43 10.94
C ALA A 36 19.49 -0.27 10.29
N GLY A 37 18.74 0.62 9.66
CA GLY A 37 19.22 1.92 9.22
C GLY A 37 18.12 2.91 9.52
N SER A 38 18.45 4.03 10.17
CA SER A 38 17.49 5.07 10.55
C SER A 38 16.86 5.73 9.31
N VAL A 39 15.86 5.07 8.74
CA VAL A 39 15.04 5.61 7.67
C VAL A 39 14.18 6.72 8.25
N TYR A 40 14.24 7.90 7.65
CA TYR A 40 13.41 9.02 8.03
C TYR A 40 12.10 8.98 7.27
N LEU A 41 10.98 9.01 8.00
CA LEU A 41 9.64 9.06 7.44
C LEU A 41 8.92 10.36 7.84
N THR A 42 8.02 10.83 6.99
CA THR A 42 7.10 11.91 7.33
C THR A 42 5.92 11.35 8.13
N PRO A 43 5.18 12.18 8.88
CA PRO A 43 3.96 11.73 9.55
C PRO A 43 2.94 11.09 8.60
N GLU A 44 2.85 11.56 7.35
CA GLU A 44 1.95 10.98 6.36
C GLU A 44 2.37 9.56 5.95
N GLN A 45 3.66 9.33 5.74
CA GLN A 45 4.21 8.01 5.44
C GLN A 45 4.01 7.04 6.61
N VAL A 46 4.32 7.48 7.84
CA VAL A 46 4.08 6.68 9.05
C VAL A 46 2.60 6.32 9.17
N ARG A 47 1.68 7.27 8.95
CA ARG A 47 0.23 7.00 8.94
C ARG A 47 -0.14 5.89 7.95
N VAL A 48 0.46 5.86 6.75
CA VAL A 48 0.17 4.83 5.75
C VAL A 48 0.76 3.48 6.15
N VAL A 49 1.98 3.44 6.69
CA VAL A 49 2.59 2.22 7.27
C VAL A 49 1.69 1.61 8.34
N LEU A 50 1.18 2.42 9.27
CA LEU A 50 0.30 1.94 10.34
C LEU A 50 -1.07 1.50 9.81
N ALA A 51 -1.61 2.21 8.83
CA ALA A 51 -2.86 1.80 8.17
C ALA A 51 -2.72 0.46 7.46
N GLN A 52 -1.53 0.17 6.94
CA GLN A 52 -1.19 -1.10 6.33
C GLN A 52 -1.11 -2.21 7.39
N GLN A 53 -0.37 -2.00 8.49
CA GLN A 53 -0.30 -2.96 9.60
C GLN A 53 -1.67 -3.28 10.22
N LEU A 54 -2.59 -2.31 10.24
CA LEU A 54 -3.91 -2.43 10.86
C LEU A 54 -5.04 -2.78 9.88
N ASP A 55 -4.70 -3.02 8.60
CA ASP A 55 -5.66 -3.38 7.54
C ASP A 55 -6.78 -2.34 7.32
N VAL A 56 -6.42 -1.05 7.37
CA VAL A 56 -7.32 0.09 7.09
C VAL A 56 -6.84 0.94 5.90
N THR A 57 -5.97 0.38 5.06
CA THR A 57 -5.35 1.05 3.88
C THR A 57 -6.35 1.75 2.98
N GLN A 58 -7.56 1.21 2.84
CA GLN A 58 -8.63 1.80 2.05
C GLN A 58 -8.91 3.26 2.42
N TYR A 59 -8.72 3.68 3.67
CA TYR A 59 -8.96 5.07 4.11
C TYR A 59 -7.72 5.97 4.02
N HIS A 60 -6.57 5.39 3.70
CA HIS A 60 -5.25 6.01 3.81
C HIS A 60 -4.51 5.96 2.47
N SER A 61 -4.32 7.11 1.84
CA SER A 61 -3.50 7.25 0.64
C SER A 61 -2.40 8.29 0.84
N LEU A 62 -1.32 8.19 0.08
CA LEU A 62 -0.36 9.27 -0.11
C LEU A 62 -0.83 10.24 -1.19
N GLY A 63 -0.42 11.50 -1.08
CA GLY A 63 -0.58 12.51 -2.13
C GLY A 63 0.01 12.07 -3.47
N ALA A 64 -0.51 12.62 -4.58
CA ALA A 64 -0.08 12.25 -5.94
C ALA A 64 1.39 12.62 -6.25
N GLY A 65 2.02 13.46 -5.43
CA GLY A 65 3.44 13.86 -5.57
C GLY A 65 4.43 12.99 -4.77
N ASP A 66 3.95 12.18 -3.84
CA ASP A 66 4.76 11.44 -2.85
C ASP A 66 4.76 9.94 -3.18
N ARG A 67 4.97 9.58 -4.45
CA ARG A 67 4.91 8.18 -4.94
C ARG A 67 6.22 7.76 -5.59
N SER A 68 7.34 8.10 -4.98
CA SER A 68 8.62 7.55 -5.45
C SER A 68 8.65 6.04 -5.19
N GLU A 69 9.24 5.26 -6.09
CA GLU A 69 9.36 3.80 -5.90
C GLU A 69 10.03 3.45 -4.58
N LYS A 70 11.04 4.25 -4.19
CA LYS A 70 11.74 4.13 -2.91
C LYS A 70 10.81 4.33 -1.71
N GLU A 71 9.84 5.23 -1.80
CA GLU A 71 8.88 5.47 -0.72
C GLU A 71 7.87 4.32 -0.59
N LEU A 72 7.41 3.77 -1.71
CA LEU A 72 6.57 2.59 -1.73
C LEU A 72 7.31 1.35 -1.20
N GLU A 73 8.60 1.22 -1.52
CA GLU A 73 9.46 0.16 -0.98
C GLU A 73 9.57 0.26 0.55
N LEU A 74 9.78 1.46 1.10
CA LEU A 74 9.82 1.68 2.55
C LEU A 74 8.48 1.38 3.22
N ILE A 75 7.37 1.77 2.60
CA ILE A 75 6.04 1.48 3.13
C ILE A 75 5.78 -0.02 3.15
N ASN A 76 6.11 -0.73 2.08
CA ASN A 76 5.98 -2.19 2.02
C ASN A 76 6.92 -2.89 3.01
N GLN A 77 8.13 -2.35 3.23
CA GLN A 77 9.09 -2.89 4.18
C GLN A 77 8.56 -2.82 5.63
N PHE A 78 7.87 -1.73 5.99
CA PHE A 78 7.40 -1.50 7.34
C PHE A 78 5.92 -1.83 7.56
N GLY A 79 5.14 -2.00 6.50
CA GLY A 79 3.69 -2.22 6.54
C GLY A 79 3.24 -3.55 7.17
N GLY A 80 4.17 -4.47 7.45
CA GLY A 80 3.87 -5.79 7.99
C GLY A 80 3.72 -6.85 6.89
N GLN A 81 3.61 -8.11 7.31
CA GLN A 81 3.43 -9.21 6.37
C GLN A 81 1.98 -9.35 5.93
N HIS A 82 1.68 -8.96 4.69
CA HIS A 82 0.38 -9.27 4.09
C HIS A 82 0.40 -10.62 3.40
N PRO A 83 -0.70 -11.38 3.46
CA PRO A 83 -0.89 -12.52 2.58
C PRO A 83 -0.76 -12.04 1.13
N LYS A 84 0.15 -12.65 0.37
CA LYS A 84 0.30 -12.33 -1.05
C LYS A 84 -1.01 -12.73 -1.75
N LEU A 85 -1.40 -11.95 -2.75
CA LEU A 85 -2.66 -12.10 -3.50
C LEU A 85 -2.89 -13.52 -4.09
N PHE A 86 -1.82 -14.34 -4.18
CA PHE A 86 -1.84 -15.69 -4.71
C PHE A 86 -1.29 -16.75 -3.73
N ASP A 87 -1.04 -16.40 -2.47
CA ASP A 87 -0.70 -17.37 -1.41
C ASP A 87 -2.00 -17.88 -0.74
N GLU A 88 -2.95 -18.38 -1.55
CA GLU A 88 -3.97 -19.29 -1.02
C GLU A 88 -3.34 -20.68 -0.90
N GLY A 89 -2.81 -21.03 0.28
CA GLY A 89 -2.58 -22.43 0.59
C GLY A 89 -1.25 -22.84 1.22
N VAL A 90 -0.70 -22.08 2.17
CA VAL A 90 0.06 -22.73 3.25
C VAL A 90 -0.90 -22.99 4.40
N ALA A 91 -1.69 -24.05 4.27
CA ALA A 91 -2.50 -24.58 5.37
C ALA A 91 -1.56 -24.93 6.55
N GLY A 92 -1.43 -24.01 7.50
CA GLY A 92 -0.58 -24.15 8.69
C GLY A 92 0.25 -22.91 9.06
N ALA A 93 0.47 -21.95 8.16
CA ALA A 93 1.16 -20.71 8.51
C ALA A 93 0.14 -19.66 8.98
N THR A 94 -0.17 -19.66 10.28
CA THR A 94 -0.99 -18.60 10.89
C THR A 94 -0.24 -17.27 10.75
N SER A 95 -0.76 -16.35 9.92
CA SER A 95 -0.18 -14.99 9.86
C SER A 95 -0.27 -14.34 11.25
N PRO A 96 0.79 -13.61 11.67
CA PRO A 96 0.89 -13.06 13.02
C PRO A 96 -0.21 -12.04 13.28
N ARG A 97 -0.48 -11.81 14.56
CA ARG A 97 -1.32 -10.69 14.99
C ARG A 97 -0.51 -9.40 14.95
N HIS A 98 -1.13 -8.26 14.65
CA HIS A 98 -0.47 -6.97 14.59
C HIS A 98 -0.89 -6.08 15.76
N LEU A 99 0.08 -5.63 16.55
CA LEU A 99 -0.13 -4.72 17.68
C LEU A 99 0.59 -3.39 17.42
N VAL A 100 -0.15 -2.29 17.35
CA VAL A 100 0.41 -0.94 17.22
C VAL A 100 0.21 -0.17 18.54
N VAL A 101 1.31 0.29 19.14
CA VAL A 101 1.27 1.00 20.42
C VAL A 101 1.96 2.36 20.31
N PHE A 102 1.21 3.41 20.57
CA PHE A 102 1.74 4.75 20.75
C PHE A 102 2.06 4.96 22.23
N LEU A 103 3.34 5.18 22.54
CA LEU A 103 3.82 5.39 23.91
C LEU A 103 4.23 6.85 24.11
N ASP A 104 3.52 7.55 24.98
CA ASP A 104 3.92 8.87 25.47
C ASP A 104 4.69 8.69 26.79
N VAL A 105 6.01 8.88 26.72
CA VAL A 105 6.97 8.60 27.80
C VAL A 105 7.80 9.83 28.15
N THR A 106 8.40 9.84 29.34
CA THR A 106 9.47 10.79 29.66
C THR A 106 10.76 10.44 28.89
N VAL A 107 11.73 11.36 28.89
CA VAL A 107 13.04 11.13 28.26
C VAL A 107 13.77 9.96 28.94
N GLU A 108 13.67 9.87 30.26
CA GLU A 108 14.25 8.81 31.09
C GLU A 108 13.55 7.46 30.85
N GLY A 109 12.22 7.48 30.75
CA GLY A 109 11.43 6.30 30.40
C GLY A 109 11.79 5.77 29.01
N SER A 110 11.96 6.66 28.03
CA SER A 110 12.41 6.30 26.68
C SER A 110 13.78 5.60 26.70
N LYS A 111 14.76 6.15 27.44
CA LYS A 111 16.08 5.51 27.59
C LYS A 111 15.99 4.13 28.26
N SER A 112 15.13 3.98 29.27
CA SER A 112 14.93 2.72 29.99
C SER A 112 14.31 1.64 29.08
N LEU A 113 13.34 2.02 28.23
CA LEU A 113 12.77 1.14 27.22
C LEU A 113 13.80 0.71 26.18
N GLN A 114 14.54 1.67 25.62
CA GLN A 114 15.57 1.41 24.62
C GLN A 114 16.67 0.49 25.16
N ALA A 115 17.07 0.64 26.42
CA ALA A 115 18.03 -0.28 27.05
C ALA A 115 17.51 -1.72 27.09
N LYS A 116 16.22 -1.92 27.43
CA LYS A 116 15.60 -3.26 27.43
C LYS A 116 15.49 -3.84 26.03
N TRP A 117 15.17 -3.03 25.02
CA TRP A 117 15.07 -3.48 23.62
C TRP A 117 16.42 -3.75 22.98
N ASN A 118 17.45 -2.99 23.36
CA ASN A 118 18.83 -3.25 22.97
C ASN A 118 19.27 -4.65 23.44
N ALA A 119 18.93 -5.02 24.68
CA ALA A 119 19.19 -6.38 25.18
C ALA A 119 18.46 -7.49 24.39
N LYS A 120 17.40 -7.16 23.65
CA LYS A 120 16.69 -8.06 22.73
C LYS A 120 17.17 -7.96 21.27
N GLY A 121 18.27 -7.24 21.02
CA GLY A 121 18.88 -7.09 19.69
C GLY A 121 18.35 -5.92 18.86
N ARG A 122 17.52 -5.03 19.43
CA ARG A 122 17.08 -3.77 18.79
C ARG A 122 17.83 -2.58 19.36
N THR A 123 18.99 -2.28 18.77
CA THR A 123 19.85 -1.15 19.15
C THR A 123 19.38 0.19 18.60
N GLU A 124 18.68 0.18 17.47
CA GLU A 124 18.24 1.37 16.75
C GLU A 124 16.76 1.27 16.37
N PRO A 125 16.07 2.42 16.21
CA PRO A 125 14.71 2.44 15.69
C PRO A 125 14.67 1.89 14.27
N SER A 126 13.57 1.21 13.93
CA SER A 126 13.32 0.72 12.56
C SER A 126 13.09 1.87 11.59
N PHE A 127 12.50 2.97 12.06
CA PHE A 127 12.39 4.23 11.34
C PHE A 127 12.28 5.40 12.32
N VAL A 128 12.58 6.61 11.87
CA VAL A 128 12.47 7.85 12.64
C VAL A 128 11.46 8.76 11.96
N MET A 129 10.38 9.10 12.65
CA MET A 129 9.43 10.09 12.16
C MET A 129 10.00 11.49 12.35
N THR A 130 10.04 12.25 11.26
CA THR A 130 10.46 13.65 11.27
C THR A 130 9.38 14.54 11.85
N GLY A 131 9.70 15.27 12.92
CA GLY A 131 8.73 16.01 13.70
C GLY A 131 7.88 15.11 14.59
N SER A 132 7.05 15.73 15.43
CA SER A 132 6.04 15.01 16.21
C SER A 132 4.68 15.72 16.11
N PRO A 133 3.62 15.00 15.69
CA PRO A 133 2.24 15.52 15.60
C PRO A 133 1.65 16.00 16.92
N GLY A 134 2.26 15.65 18.05
CA GLY A 134 1.76 15.93 19.40
C GLY A 134 0.74 14.89 19.89
N SER A 135 0.68 14.70 21.20
CA SER A 135 -0.12 13.66 21.88
C SER A 135 -1.62 13.76 21.54
N GLY A 136 -2.19 14.98 21.49
CA GLY A 136 -3.59 15.18 21.11
C GLY A 136 -3.91 14.77 19.66
N SER A 137 -3.00 15.06 18.72
CA SER A 137 -3.16 14.63 17.31
C SER A 137 -3.03 13.12 17.17
N VAL A 138 -2.18 12.47 17.97
CA VAL A 138 -2.03 11.01 17.99
C VAL A 138 -3.31 10.38 18.54
N GLN A 139 -3.86 10.92 19.63
CA GLN A 139 -5.13 10.45 20.19
C GLN A 139 -6.28 10.54 19.19
N SER A 140 -6.35 11.64 18.42
CA SER A 140 -7.33 11.76 17.33
C SER A 140 -7.13 10.69 16.27
N LEU A 141 -5.89 10.44 15.83
CA LEU A 141 -5.61 9.41 14.82
C LEU A 141 -6.00 8.01 15.31
N VAL A 142 -5.68 7.66 16.56
CA VAL A 142 -6.06 6.36 17.15
C VAL A 142 -7.58 6.19 17.18
N ARG A 143 -8.32 7.20 17.61
CA ARG A 143 -9.79 7.18 17.59
C ARG A 143 -10.34 7.03 16.16
N ASP A 144 -9.76 7.75 15.22
CA ASP A 144 -10.18 7.75 13.83
C ASP A 144 -9.92 6.40 13.15
N ILE A 145 -8.79 5.74 13.45
CA ILE A 145 -8.50 4.35 13.04
C ILE A 145 -9.49 3.38 13.68
N GLN A 146 -9.82 3.55 14.96
CA GLN A 146 -10.83 2.73 15.62
C GLN A 146 -12.19 2.84 14.91
N GLN A 147 -12.59 4.05 14.48
CA GLN A 147 -13.81 4.24 13.70
C GLN A 147 -13.74 3.54 12.34
N GLN A 148 -12.57 3.52 11.69
CA GLN A 148 -12.37 2.80 10.43
C GLN A 148 -12.46 1.28 10.58
N ILE A 149 -11.98 0.76 11.70
CA ILE A 149 -12.00 -0.66 12.04
C ILE A 149 -13.39 -1.11 12.47
N SER A 150 -14.08 -0.30 13.28
CA SER A 150 -15.42 -0.59 13.77
C SER A 150 -16.24 0.70 13.89
N PRO A 151 -16.95 1.12 12.83
CA PRO A 151 -17.69 2.39 12.79
C PRO A 151 -18.81 2.50 13.84
N GLN A 152 -19.26 1.37 14.39
CA GLN A 152 -20.40 1.28 15.31
C GLN A 152 -19.96 1.10 16.78
N GLN A 153 -18.69 0.82 17.04
CA GLN A 153 -18.14 0.62 18.38
C GLN A 153 -17.33 1.86 18.78
N LEU A 154 -17.73 2.53 19.87
CA LEU A 154 -16.89 3.54 20.50
C LEU A 154 -15.55 2.92 20.93
N PRO A 155 -14.45 3.70 20.99
CA PRO A 155 -13.18 3.21 21.51
C PRO A 155 -13.42 2.58 22.87
N ASP A 156 -13.05 1.31 23.02
CA ASP A 156 -13.28 0.60 24.27
C ASP A 156 -12.31 1.18 25.32
N GLU A 157 -12.83 2.00 26.24
CA GLU A 157 -12.07 2.50 27.39
C GLU A 157 -11.48 1.35 28.24
N GLN A 158 -11.95 0.11 28.02
CA GLN A 158 -11.52 -1.08 28.74
C GLN A 158 -10.22 -1.71 28.21
N CYS A 159 -9.72 -1.29 27.05
CA CYS A 159 -8.47 -1.82 26.51
C CYS A 159 -7.24 -1.07 27.06
N THR A 160 -6.63 -1.64 28.09
CA THR A 160 -5.39 -1.12 28.69
C THR A 160 -4.14 -1.66 27.99
N LEU A 161 -2.98 -1.01 28.18
CA LEU A 161 -1.71 -1.47 27.62
C LEU A 161 -1.40 -2.93 27.99
N MET A 162 -1.66 -3.34 29.23
CA MET A 162 -1.39 -4.71 29.69
C MET A 162 -2.30 -5.72 28.98
N LYS A 163 -3.57 -5.37 28.77
CA LYS A 163 -4.53 -6.21 28.05
C LYS A 163 -4.23 -6.26 26.55
N ALA A 164 -3.79 -5.17 25.94
CA ALA A 164 -3.43 -5.14 24.53
C ALA A 164 -2.23 -6.06 24.20
N ILE A 165 -1.31 -6.24 25.15
CA ILE A 165 -0.18 -7.17 25.02
C ILE A 165 -0.65 -8.63 25.20
N ASP A 166 -1.73 -8.84 25.97
CA ASP A 166 -2.33 -10.15 26.12
C ASP A 166 -3.20 -10.49 24.90
N ALA A 167 -2.70 -11.39 24.08
CA ALA A 167 -3.40 -11.90 22.91
C ALA A 167 -4.74 -12.58 23.27
N SER A 168 -4.93 -13.05 24.51
CA SER A 168 -6.19 -13.67 24.94
C SER A 168 -7.29 -12.67 25.28
N ALA A 169 -6.96 -11.39 25.49
CA ALA A 169 -7.91 -10.34 25.87
C ALA A 169 -8.74 -9.87 24.66
N SER A 170 -9.74 -10.65 24.26
CA SER A 170 -10.56 -10.43 23.06
C SER A 170 -11.14 -9.02 22.92
N GLU A 171 -11.35 -8.30 24.03
CA GLU A 171 -11.82 -6.91 24.04
C GLU A 171 -10.85 -5.93 23.36
N CYS A 172 -9.57 -6.24 23.33
CA CYS A 172 -8.54 -5.36 22.77
C CYS A 172 -8.27 -5.58 21.28
N TRP A 173 -8.89 -6.60 20.67
CA TRP A 173 -8.49 -7.10 19.37
C TRP A 173 -9.67 -7.17 18.42
N ASN A 174 -9.53 -6.55 17.24
CA ASN A 174 -10.44 -6.79 16.14
C ASN A 174 -9.77 -7.73 15.13
N GLY A 175 -10.22 -8.98 15.13
CA GLY A 175 -9.58 -10.03 14.35
C GLY A 175 -8.12 -10.22 14.78
N LYS A 176 -7.19 -9.85 13.90
CA LYS A 176 -5.74 -9.97 14.14
C LYS A 176 -5.08 -8.66 14.58
N ASN A 177 -5.81 -7.56 14.61
CA ASN A 177 -5.23 -6.23 14.74
C ASN A 177 -5.65 -5.59 16.07
N SER A 178 -4.70 -4.94 16.74
CA SER A 178 -4.94 -4.11 17.92
C SER A 178 -4.12 -2.84 17.83
N HIS A 179 -4.70 -1.73 18.28
CA HIS A 179 -4.03 -0.45 18.31
C HIS A 179 -4.44 0.34 19.55
N ILE A 180 -3.46 0.93 20.23
CA ILE A 180 -3.71 1.72 21.45
C ILE A 180 -2.73 2.88 21.57
N MET A 181 -3.14 3.90 22.31
CA MET A 181 -2.24 4.93 22.83
C MET A 181 -2.21 4.84 24.35
N HIS A 182 -1.01 4.82 24.92
CA HIS A 182 -0.81 4.85 26.36
C HIS A 182 0.15 5.96 26.75
N LYS A 183 -0.23 6.72 27.78
CA LYS A 183 0.57 7.80 28.32
C LYS A 183 1.04 7.44 29.72
N PHE A 184 2.36 7.35 29.88
CA PHE A 184 2.95 7.16 31.18
C PHE A 184 3.08 8.50 31.91
N THR A 185 2.65 8.52 33.17
CA THR A 185 2.88 9.65 34.06
C THR A 185 4.20 9.45 34.82
N GLN A 186 4.83 10.55 35.27
CA GLN A 186 6.19 10.57 35.85
C GLN A 186 6.40 9.58 37.01
N ASP A 187 5.34 9.20 37.73
CA ASP A 187 5.39 8.37 38.94
C ASP A 187 4.59 7.05 38.82
N SER A 188 4.24 6.60 37.61
CA SER A 188 3.36 5.45 37.46
C SER A 188 4.09 4.12 37.72
N SER A 189 3.63 3.36 38.72
CA SER A 189 3.91 1.92 38.87
C SER A 189 3.58 1.11 37.61
N ASP A 190 2.75 1.68 36.74
CA ASP A 190 2.33 1.12 35.47
C ASP A 190 3.51 1.01 34.48
N PHE A 191 4.46 1.96 34.51
CA PHE A 191 5.67 1.88 33.68
C PHE A 191 6.56 0.71 34.08
N ASP A 192 6.84 0.53 35.37
CA ASP A 192 7.63 -0.61 35.87
C ASP A 192 6.94 -1.94 35.58
N THR A 193 5.61 -1.97 35.70
CA THR A 193 4.80 -3.14 35.36
C THR A 193 4.90 -3.46 33.87
N PHE A 194 4.80 -2.44 33.00
CA PHE A 194 5.00 -2.60 31.56
C PHE A 194 6.39 -3.13 31.24
N ILE A 195 7.45 -2.55 31.80
CA ILE A 195 8.82 -3.01 31.62
C ILE A 195 8.93 -4.50 31.98
N LYS A 196 8.37 -4.94 33.11
CA LYS A 196 8.38 -6.36 33.51
C LYS A 196 7.56 -7.25 32.56
N SER A 197 6.45 -6.76 32.04
CA SER A 197 5.57 -7.52 31.13
C SER A 197 6.17 -7.76 29.74
N GLN A 198 7.19 -7.00 29.32
CA GLN A 198 7.74 -7.14 27.96
C GLN A 198 8.33 -8.53 27.65
N ASP A 199 8.71 -9.33 28.65
CA ASP A 199 9.24 -10.67 28.38
C ASP A 199 8.17 -11.66 27.91
N SER A 200 6.88 -11.47 28.23
CA SER A 200 5.81 -12.26 27.60
C SER A 200 5.56 -11.81 26.16
N LEU A 201 5.58 -10.49 25.91
CA LEU A 201 5.49 -9.90 24.59
C LEU A 201 6.56 -10.45 23.64
N PHE A 202 7.83 -10.39 24.04
CA PHE A 202 8.93 -10.87 23.20
C PHE A 202 8.88 -12.37 22.94
N ARG A 203 8.40 -13.17 23.88
CA ARG A 203 8.16 -14.61 23.65
C ARG A 203 7.11 -14.86 22.56
N ALA A 204 6.03 -14.07 22.53
CA ALA A 204 5.02 -14.17 21.48
C ALA A 204 5.57 -13.77 20.10
N ILE A 205 6.44 -12.75 20.07
CA ILE A 205 7.10 -12.29 18.84
C ILE A 205 8.11 -13.31 18.32
N GLU A 206 8.95 -13.87 19.19
CA GLU A 206 9.93 -14.91 18.84
C GLU A 206 9.27 -16.18 18.30
N LYS A 207 8.06 -16.50 18.78
CA LYS A 207 7.24 -17.61 18.29
C LYS A 207 6.58 -17.32 16.94
N GLY A 208 6.51 -16.06 16.52
CA GLY A 208 5.83 -15.63 15.29
C GLY A 208 4.32 -15.51 15.42
N ASP A 209 3.79 -15.50 16.65
CA ASP A 209 2.36 -15.31 16.89
C ASP A 209 1.95 -13.82 16.83
N LEU A 210 2.92 -12.93 17.02
CA LEU A 210 2.71 -11.49 17.19
C LEU A 210 3.79 -10.67 16.47
N GLU A 211 3.38 -9.60 15.80
CA GLU A 211 4.22 -8.50 15.35
C GLU A 211 3.79 -7.23 16.09
N ALA A 212 4.76 -6.51 16.65
CA ALA A 212 4.48 -5.32 17.46
C ALA A 212 5.24 -4.10 16.96
N THR A 213 4.54 -2.99 16.80
CA THR A 213 5.09 -1.69 16.42
C THR A 213 4.90 -0.70 17.56
N PHE A 214 5.99 -0.15 18.09
CA PHE A 214 5.99 0.86 19.13
C PHE A 214 6.43 2.22 18.56
N LEU A 215 5.62 3.26 18.76
CA LEU A 215 5.99 4.64 18.45
C LEU A 215 6.25 5.39 19.75
N LEU A 216 7.51 5.77 19.97
CA LEU A 216 7.94 6.41 21.23
C LEU A 216 7.96 7.91 21.03
N MET A 217 7.05 8.56 21.74
CA MET A 217 6.92 9.99 21.81
C MET A 217 7.45 10.44 23.16
N THR A 218 8.44 11.34 23.18
CA THR A 218 8.93 11.91 24.43
C THR A 218 8.16 13.19 24.76
N SER A 219 7.41 13.17 25.87
CA SER A 219 6.75 14.34 26.45
C SER A 219 7.79 15.42 26.79
N GLY A 220 7.63 16.64 26.26
CA GLY A 220 8.50 17.79 26.57
C GLY A 220 9.22 18.42 25.37
N GLN A 221 9.13 17.82 24.18
CA GLN A 221 9.61 18.46 22.94
C GLN A 221 8.49 19.35 22.35
N SER A 222 8.74 20.66 22.26
CA SER A 222 7.82 21.66 21.73
C SER A 222 7.93 21.77 20.21
N ASN A 223 6.80 21.60 19.48
CA ASN A 223 6.84 21.31 18.05
C ASN A 223 6.00 22.27 17.21
N LEU A 224 6.55 22.68 16.07
CA LEU A 224 5.88 23.49 15.06
C LEU A 224 4.77 22.71 14.31
N ILE A 225 4.90 21.37 14.17
CA ILE A 225 3.92 20.53 13.44
C ILE A 225 2.65 20.25 14.25
N ALA A 226 2.73 20.30 15.59
CA ALA A 226 1.57 20.12 16.46
C ALA A 226 0.46 21.16 16.19
N HIS A 227 0.81 22.30 15.60
CA HIS A 227 -0.11 23.39 15.23
C HIS A 227 -0.52 23.36 13.75
N SER A 228 -0.05 22.37 12.97
CA SER A 228 -0.52 22.16 11.61
C SER A 228 -2.00 21.76 11.62
N ARG A 229 -2.78 22.25 10.65
CA ARG A 229 -4.18 21.84 10.49
C ARG A 229 -4.35 20.36 10.16
N LYS A 230 -3.29 19.73 9.62
CA LYS A 230 -3.27 18.31 9.22
C LYS A 230 -1.92 17.67 9.62
N PRO A 231 -1.70 17.36 10.90
CA PRO A 231 -0.42 16.84 11.39
C PRO A 231 -0.03 15.48 10.78
N TRP A 232 -1.02 14.70 10.35
CA TRP A 232 -0.86 13.37 9.75
C TRP A 232 -1.16 13.33 8.23
N GLY A 233 -1.27 14.50 7.59
CA GLY A 233 -1.76 14.60 6.21
C GLY A 233 -3.28 14.42 6.10
N SER A 234 -3.78 13.99 4.94
CA SER A 234 -5.21 13.74 4.71
C SER A 234 -5.54 12.27 4.62
N TYR A 235 -6.61 11.86 5.29
CA TYR A 235 -7.24 10.54 5.20
C TYR A 235 -8.76 10.69 5.28
N THR A 236 -9.47 9.60 5.02
CA THR A 236 -10.94 9.58 5.03
C THR A 236 -11.46 8.81 6.24
N LEU A 237 -12.66 9.15 6.69
CA LEU A 237 -13.38 8.38 7.70
C LEU A 237 -14.55 7.64 7.04
N PRO A 238 -14.98 6.50 7.59
CA PRO A 238 -16.19 5.84 7.13
C PRO A 238 -17.37 6.78 7.35
N VAL A 239 -18.09 7.08 6.28
CA VAL A 239 -19.38 7.77 6.36
C VAL A 239 -20.44 6.68 6.26
N PRO A 240 -21.55 6.74 7.04
CA PRO A 240 -22.58 5.69 7.05
C PRO A 240 -23.18 5.31 5.67
N ASP A 241 -22.92 6.11 4.62
CA ASP A 241 -23.45 5.95 3.27
C ASP A 241 -22.33 5.82 2.20
N SER A 242 -21.05 5.68 2.59
CA SER A 242 -19.91 5.73 1.67
C SER A 242 -19.43 4.40 1.11
N ASP A 243 -19.79 3.25 1.70
CA ASP A 243 -19.30 1.95 1.22
C ASP A 243 -19.82 1.62 -0.19
N LEU A 244 -21.03 2.11 -0.53
CA LEU A 244 -21.56 2.04 -1.89
C LEU A 244 -20.83 2.98 -2.87
N ARG A 245 -20.33 4.12 -2.40
CA ARG A 245 -19.57 5.09 -3.22
C ARG A 245 -18.11 4.69 -3.42
N LYS A 246 -17.49 4.02 -2.45
CA LYS A 246 -16.06 3.65 -2.49
C LYS A 246 -15.80 2.47 -3.43
N ARG A 247 -16.69 1.46 -3.45
CA ARG A 247 -16.72 0.42 -4.50
C ARG A 247 -16.93 0.98 -5.91
N GLN A 248 -17.45 2.19 -6.04
CA GLN A 248 -17.66 2.87 -7.32
C GLN A 248 -16.45 3.72 -7.77
N GLN A 249 -15.48 3.97 -6.88
CA GLN A 249 -14.32 4.83 -7.13
C GLN A 249 -12.99 4.07 -7.24
N GLU A 250 -13.01 2.74 -7.27
CA GLU A 250 -11.89 1.97 -7.82
C GLU A 250 -11.87 2.17 -9.34
N VAL A 251 -11.23 3.26 -9.78
CA VAL A 251 -11.00 3.54 -11.20
C VAL A 251 -9.80 2.70 -11.62
N PRO A 252 -9.93 1.80 -12.62
CA PRO A 252 -8.75 1.15 -13.19
C PRO A 252 -7.83 2.24 -13.75
N MET A 253 -6.53 2.17 -13.41
CA MET A 253 -5.50 3.12 -13.86
C MET A 253 -5.73 3.49 -15.33
N SER A 254 -6.10 4.75 -15.57
CA SER A 254 -6.19 5.32 -16.92
C SER A 254 -5.13 6.39 -17.05
N ASP A 255 -4.33 6.26 -18.10
CA ASP A 255 -3.24 7.17 -18.43
C ASP A 255 -3.76 8.61 -18.58
N VAL A 256 -3.15 9.53 -17.84
CA VAL A 256 -3.52 10.94 -17.81
C VAL A 256 -2.88 11.64 -19.02
N VAL A 257 -3.69 12.11 -19.97
CA VAL A 257 -3.25 13.10 -20.96
C VAL A 257 -4.09 14.37 -20.80
N SER A 258 -3.38 15.47 -20.55
CA SER A 258 -3.87 16.82 -20.31
C SER A 258 -4.83 17.32 -21.39
N SER A 259 -5.91 17.96 -20.94
CA SER A 259 -6.94 18.57 -21.80
C SER A 259 -6.52 19.96 -22.29
N SER A 260 -6.79 20.26 -23.55
CA SER A 260 -6.93 21.63 -24.06
C SER A 260 -8.26 21.81 -24.79
N SER A 261 -8.75 23.04 -24.71
CA SER A 261 -10.12 23.53 -24.91
C SER A 261 -10.49 23.79 -26.38
N SER A 262 -11.78 23.66 -26.74
CA SER A 262 -12.53 24.61 -27.60
C SER A 262 -13.98 24.16 -27.89
N ALA A 263 -14.79 25.19 -28.19
CA ALA A 263 -16.24 25.37 -28.06
C ALA A 263 -17.08 24.85 -29.29
N PRO A 264 -18.43 25.06 -29.33
CA PRO A 264 -19.39 24.17 -30.00
C PRO A 264 -19.78 24.55 -31.44
N SER A 265 -20.31 23.58 -32.20
CA SER A 265 -21.14 23.81 -33.38
C SER A 265 -22.11 22.63 -33.62
N GLU A 266 -23.33 22.98 -34.00
CA GLU A 266 -24.54 22.17 -34.19
C GLU A 266 -24.59 21.47 -35.57
N PRO A 267 -25.66 20.73 -36.00
CA PRO A 267 -25.58 19.29 -36.20
C PRO A 267 -25.81 18.83 -37.65
N GLN A 268 -25.10 17.79 -38.11
CA GLN A 268 -25.59 16.92 -39.21
C GLN A 268 -24.96 15.53 -39.17
N PRO A 269 -25.70 14.43 -39.44
CA PRO A 269 -25.30 13.07 -39.11
C PRO A 269 -24.40 12.51 -40.21
N THR A 270 -23.13 12.37 -39.89
CA THR A 270 -22.21 11.48 -40.58
C THR A 270 -21.37 10.80 -39.52
N SER A 271 -21.21 9.49 -39.63
CA SER A 271 -20.45 8.61 -38.73
C SER A 271 -18.98 9.06 -38.65
N LYS A 272 -18.73 10.10 -37.86
CA LYS A 272 -17.39 10.58 -37.53
C LYS A 272 -16.89 9.78 -36.33
N PRO A 273 -15.65 9.26 -36.37
CA PRO A 273 -15.06 8.60 -35.20
C PRO A 273 -15.07 9.59 -34.03
N ILE A 274 -15.51 9.12 -32.87
CA ILE A 274 -15.59 9.93 -31.65
C ILE A 274 -14.16 10.30 -31.25
N GLY A 275 -13.72 11.50 -31.64
CA GLY A 275 -12.33 11.96 -31.46
C GLY A 275 -11.98 12.40 -30.03
N ARG A 276 -12.95 12.35 -29.10
CA ARG A 276 -12.73 12.61 -27.67
C ARG A 276 -13.17 11.41 -26.85
N LEU A 277 -12.38 11.05 -25.84
CA LEU A 277 -12.71 9.94 -24.95
C LEU A 277 -14.06 10.25 -24.27
N PRO A 278 -15.10 9.41 -24.44
CA PRO A 278 -16.40 9.65 -23.84
C PRO A 278 -16.27 9.72 -22.31
N PRO A 279 -16.84 10.73 -21.63
CA PRO A 279 -16.91 10.72 -20.18
C PRO A 279 -17.67 9.48 -19.69
N VAL A 280 -17.22 8.94 -18.56
CA VAL A 280 -17.77 7.70 -17.97
C VAL A 280 -19.25 7.86 -17.57
N CYS A 281 -19.67 9.09 -17.24
CA CYS A 281 -21.02 9.43 -16.81
C CYS A 281 -21.52 10.71 -17.50
N TYR A 282 -22.74 10.64 -18.01
CA TYR A 282 -23.49 11.79 -18.50
C TYR A 282 -24.59 12.18 -17.51
N ASN A 283 -24.84 13.47 -17.34
CA ASN A 283 -25.83 13.96 -16.38
C ASN A 283 -27.28 13.74 -16.86
N THR A 284 -27.49 13.63 -18.17
CA THR A 284 -28.82 13.45 -18.78
C THR A 284 -28.79 12.38 -19.87
N LEU A 285 -29.93 11.74 -20.12
CA LEU A 285 -30.11 10.77 -21.20
C LEU A 285 -29.76 11.38 -22.57
N GLU A 286 -30.18 12.63 -22.81
CA GLU A 286 -29.96 13.33 -24.08
C GLU A 286 -28.49 13.71 -24.28
N SER A 287 -27.78 14.05 -23.19
CA SER A 287 -26.32 14.28 -23.24
C SER A 287 -25.57 12.99 -23.57
N CYS A 288 -26.00 11.85 -23.02
CA CYS A 288 -25.45 10.53 -23.37
C CYS A 288 -25.66 10.23 -24.86
N LYS A 289 -26.90 10.34 -25.37
CA LYS A 289 -27.22 10.03 -26.77
C LYS A 289 -26.47 10.94 -27.75
N THR A 290 -26.46 12.24 -27.50
CA THR A 290 -25.82 13.23 -28.38
C THR A 290 -24.31 13.05 -28.41
N SER A 291 -23.67 12.85 -27.25
CA SER A 291 -22.22 12.73 -27.17
C SER A 291 -21.68 11.39 -27.65
N THR A 292 -22.45 10.31 -27.52
CA THR A 292 -22.02 8.96 -27.92
C THR A 292 -22.59 8.51 -29.26
N GLN A 293 -23.33 9.38 -29.97
CA GLN A 293 -24.08 9.05 -31.19
C GLN A 293 -24.95 7.80 -30.99
N ASN A 294 -25.75 7.81 -29.92
CA ASN A 294 -26.56 6.67 -29.49
C ASN A 294 -25.73 5.38 -29.35
N CYS A 295 -24.63 5.46 -28.58
CA CYS A 295 -23.68 4.38 -28.36
C CYS A 295 -23.14 3.77 -29.66
N SER A 296 -22.74 4.64 -30.60
CA SER A 296 -22.23 4.27 -31.93
C SER A 296 -23.18 3.37 -32.74
N GLY A 297 -24.47 3.36 -32.41
CA GLY A 297 -25.45 2.43 -33.01
C GLY A 297 -25.33 0.98 -32.57
N HIS A 298 -24.41 0.67 -31.63
CA HIS A 298 -24.13 -0.67 -31.13
C HIS A 298 -24.54 -0.85 -29.66
N GLY A 299 -25.36 0.07 -29.14
CA GLY A 299 -25.90 -0.02 -27.79
C GLY A 299 -27.01 0.97 -27.52
N GLU A 300 -27.41 1.07 -26.26
CA GLU A 300 -28.39 2.04 -25.78
C GLU A 300 -27.87 2.79 -24.54
N CYS A 301 -28.19 4.08 -24.46
CA CYS A 301 -27.93 4.88 -23.28
C CYS A 301 -28.92 4.50 -22.18
N PHE A 302 -28.41 4.04 -21.03
CA PHE A 302 -29.21 3.68 -19.88
C PHE A 302 -28.79 4.49 -18.65
N ARG A 303 -29.69 4.60 -17.68
CA ARG A 303 -29.40 5.23 -16.39
C ARG A 303 -28.65 4.22 -15.53
N LYS A 304 -27.37 4.48 -15.26
CA LYS A 304 -26.52 3.64 -14.43
C LYS A 304 -26.80 3.89 -12.94
N PHE A 305 -26.89 5.15 -12.54
CA PHE A 305 -27.17 5.57 -11.15
C PHE A 305 -27.93 6.90 -11.12
N GLY A 306 -28.72 7.15 -10.08
CA GLY A 306 -29.41 8.42 -9.87
C GLY A 306 -30.75 8.25 -9.14
N PRO A 307 -31.27 9.31 -8.52
CA PRO A 307 -32.54 9.28 -7.80
C PRO A 307 -33.72 8.85 -8.69
N ALA A 308 -34.78 8.33 -8.08
CA ALA A 308 -36.04 8.06 -8.80
C ALA A 308 -36.58 9.37 -9.41
N LYS A 309 -37.45 9.26 -10.44
CA LYS A 309 -38.01 10.44 -11.13
C LYS A 309 -38.63 11.39 -10.09
N GLY A 310 -38.03 12.57 -9.90
CA GLY A 310 -38.56 13.63 -9.02
C GLY A 310 -37.69 14.00 -7.81
N GLU A 311 -36.57 13.32 -7.57
CA GLU A 311 -35.66 13.62 -6.45
C GLU A 311 -34.38 14.35 -6.93
N THR A 312 -33.88 15.29 -6.11
CA THR A 312 -32.66 16.05 -6.37
C THR A 312 -31.41 15.22 -6.04
N GLY A 313 -30.67 14.82 -7.07
CA GLY A 313 -29.40 14.11 -6.94
C GLY A 313 -28.78 13.87 -8.32
N GLY A 314 -27.45 13.75 -8.42
CA GLY A 314 -26.77 13.58 -9.70
C GLY A 314 -27.14 12.24 -10.36
N SER A 315 -27.68 12.29 -11.58
CA SER A 315 -27.92 11.09 -12.40
C SER A 315 -26.75 10.80 -13.32
N CYS A 316 -26.27 9.56 -13.35
CA CYS A 316 -25.25 9.08 -14.29
C CYS A 316 -25.91 8.17 -15.33
N PHE A 317 -25.82 8.59 -16.59
CA PHE A 317 -26.18 7.81 -17.77
C PHE A 317 -24.92 7.31 -18.48
N SER A 318 -24.95 6.09 -18.99
CA SER A 318 -23.82 5.44 -19.67
C SER A 318 -24.33 4.51 -20.78
N CYS A 319 -23.44 4.09 -21.68
CA CYS A 319 -23.77 3.20 -22.79
C CYS A 319 -23.75 1.73 -22.37
N LYS A 320 -24.79 0.99 -22.73
CA LYS A 320 -24.84 -0.47 -22.65
C LYS A 320 -24.76 -1.04 -24.07
N CYS A 321 -23.69 -1.77 -24.35
CA CYS A 321 -23.48 -2.38 -25.66
C CYS A 321 -24.36 -3.62 -25.84
N TYR A 322 -24.81 -3.84 -27.06
CA TYR A 322 -25.61 -5.02 -27.38
C TYR A 322 -24.76 -6.28 -27.31
N GLY A 323 -25.34 -7.33 -26.73
CA GLY A 323 -24.78 -8.67 -26.79
C GLY A 323 -25.02 -9.32 -28.16
N PRO A 324 -24.40 -10.48 -28.42
CA PRO A 324 -24.67 -11.22 -29.65
C PRO A 324 -26.16 -11.59 -29.72
N GLY A 325 -26.88 -11.06 -30.71
CA GLY A 325 -28.25 -11.44 -31.05
C GLY A 325 -29.34 -10.40 -30.81
N THR A 326 -29.04 -9.22 -30.27
CA THR A 326 -30.06 -8.18 -30.02
C THR A 326 -30.10 -7.10 -31.12
N ASN A 327 -30.90 -7.38 -32.16
CA ASN A 327 -31.56 -6.48 -33.13
C ASN A 327 -31.14 -6.50 -34.62
N ASN A 328 -32.19 -6.70 -35.44
CA ASN A 328 -32.47 -6.17 -36.79
C ASN A 328 -31.30 -5.97 -37.77
N GLY A 329 -30.80 -7.07 -38.31
CA GLY A 329 -30.27 -7.09 -39.69
C GLY A 329 -28.78 -6.79 -39.88
N THR A 330 -28.01 -6.55 -38.82
CA THR A 330 -26.55 -6.42 -38.89
C THR A 330 -25.89 -7.40 -37.91
N SER A 331 -24.99 -8.24 -38.43
CA SER A 331 -24.34 -9.34 -37.72
C SER A 331 -23.73 -8.89 -36.39
N ALA A 332 -24.36 -9.29 -35.27
CA ALA A 332 -24.03 -8.87 -33.92
C ALA A 332 -22.71 -9.50 -33.42
N GLY A 333 -21.61 -8.76 -33.54
CA GLY A 333 -20.36 -9.03 -32.81
C GLY A 333 -20.45 -8.56 -31.36
N TYR A 334 -19.59 -9.09 -30.47
CA TYR A 334 -19.44 -8.57 -29.12
C TYR A 334 -18.78 -7.17 -29.20
N TRP A 335 -19.51 -6.14 -28.76
CA TRP A 335 -19.07 -4.74 -28.78
C TRP A 335 -18.69 -4.29 -27.37
N GLY A 336 -17.59 -3.55 -27.27
CA GLY A 336 -17.02 -3.02 -26.05
C GLY A 336 -16.53 -1.58 -26.20
N GLY A 337 -16.16 -0.98 -25.06
CA GLY A 337 -15.73 0.41 -24.97
C GLY A 337 -16.81 1.37 -24.47
N ALA A 338 -16.39 2.55 -24.01
CA ALA A 338 -17.24 3.53 -23.34
C ALA A 338 -18.43 4.04 -24.17
N ALA A 339 -18.36 3.94 -25.51
CA ALA A 339 -19.45 4.28 -26.44
C ALA A 339 -19.72 3.13 -27.44
N CYS A 340 -19.37 1.88 -27.07
CA CYS A 340 -19.51 0.68 -27.91
C CYS A 340 -18.76 0.77 -29.25
N GLN A 341 -17.63 1.48 -29.26
CA GLN A 341 -16.88 1.80 -30.47
C GLN A 341 -15.87 0.71 -30.89
N LYS A 342 -15.61 -0.29 -30.05
CA LYS A 342 -14.65 -1.38 -30.33
C LYS A 342 -15.39 -2.71 -30.44
N ARG A 343 -14.96 -3.55 -31.37
CA ARG A 343 -15.32 -4.96 -31.38
C ARG A 343 -14.30 -5.72 -30.55
N ASP A 344 -14.73 -6.56 -29.62
CA ASP A 344 -13.79 -7.33 -28.80
C ASP A 344 -13.23 -8.50 -29.61
N VAL A 345 -12.01 -8.31 -30.13
CA VAL A 345 -11.22 -9.31 -30.90
C VAL A 345 -10.12 -9.94 -30.03
N SER A 346 -10.11 -9.66 -28.72
CA SER A 346 -9.06 -10.10 -27.79
C SER A 346 -8.97 -11.63 -27.69
N ALA A 347 -10.10 -12.33 -27.63
CA ALA A 347 -10.11 -13.79 -27.49
C ALA A 347 -9.47 -14.50 -28.69
N GLN A 348 -9.76 -14.05 -29.92
CA GLN A 348 -9.20 -14.64 -31.14
C GLN A 348 -7.69 -14.37 -31.25
N PHE A 349 -7.25 -13.17 -30.87
CA PHE A 349 -5.83 -12.83 -30.86
C PHE A 349 -5.03 -13.72 -29.90
N TRP A 350 -5.51 -13.91 -28.67
CA TRP A 350 -4.82 -14.72 -27.66
C TRP A 350 -4.68 -16.19 -28.07
N ILE A 351 -5.73 -16.77 -28.67
CA ILE A 351 -5.69 -18.14 -29.18
C ILE A 351 -4.65 -18.28 -30.30
N ILE A 352 -4.64 -17.36 -31.27
CA ILE A 352 -3.71 -17.39 -32.40
C ILE A 352 -2.26 -17.17 -31.93
N ALA A 353 -2.03 -16.17 -31.08
CA ALA A 353 -0.69 -15.85 -30.57
C ALA A 353 -0.13 -16.98 -29.71
N GLY A 354 -0.93 -17.52 -28.78
CA GLY A 354 -0.53 -18.63 -27.92
C GLY A 354 -0.24 -19.91 -28.70
N PHE A 355 -1.11 -20.27 -29.65
CA PHE A 355 -0.90 -21.45 -30.49
C PHE A 355 0.35 -21.31 -31.38
N SER A 356 0.59 -20.12 -31.93
CA SER A 356 1.79 -19.84 -32.74
C SER A 356 3.07 -19.97 -31.91
N ALA A 357 3.09 -19.41 -30.70
CA ALA A 357 4.24 -19.50 -29.79
C ALA A 357 4.52 -20.95 -29.37
N LEU A 358 3.47 -21.73 -29.09
CA LEU A 358 3.57 -23.15 -28.76
C LEU A 358 4.22 -23.94 -29.91
N LEU A 359 3.76 -23.74 -31.15
CA LEU A 359 4.31 -24.43 -32.32
C LEU A 359 5.79 -24.10 -32.54
N ILE A 360 6.17 -22.82 -32.40
CA ILE A 360 7.58 -22.41 -32.50
C ILE A 360 8.41 -23.09 -31.41
N GLY A 361 7.91 -23.13 -30.18
CA GLY A 361 8.58 -23.80 -29.06
C GLY A 361 8.81 -25.30 -29.32
N ILE A 362 7.80 -26.00 -29.83
CA ILE A 362 7.91 -27.44 -30.17
C ILE A 362 8.98 -27.66 -31.25
N VAL A 363 8.98 -26.85 -32.31
CA VAL A 363 9.96 -26.96 -33.40
C VAL A 363 11.38 -26.68 -32.91
N SER A 364 11.57 -25.61 -32.12
CA SER A 364 12.88 -25.28 -31.53
C SER A 364 13.38 -26.38 -30.60
N TYR A 365 12.49 -26.96 -29.79
CA TYR A 365 12.83 -28.08 -28.89
C TYR A 365 13.25 -29.34 -29.67
N ALA A 366 12.51 -29.69 -30.73
CA ALA A 366 12.85 -30.84 -31.57
C ALA A 366 14.22 -30.68 -32.24
N ILE A 367 14.53 -29.48 -32.75
CA ILE A 367 15.84 -29.16 -33.32
C ILE A 367 16.92 -29.25 -32.25
N GLY A 368 16.68 -28.73 -31.04
CA GLY A 368 17.62 -28.80 -29.92
C GLY A 368 17.98 -30.23 -29.51
N MET A 369 16.99 -31.14 -29.47
CA MET A 369 17.23 -32.55 -29.20
C MET A 369 18.08 -33.22 -30.29
N MET A 370 17.89 -32.86 -31.56
CA MET A 370 18.70 -33.38 -32.65
C MET A 370 20.16 -32.90 -32.59
N PHE A 371 20.39 -31.65 -32.18
CA PHE A 371 21.75 -31.14 -31.93
C PHE A 371 22.42 -31.77 -30.71
N SER A 372 21.66 -32.07 -29.66
CA SER A 372 22.19 -32.72 -28.45
C SER A 372 22.76 -34.11 -28.77
N ILE A 373 22.06 -34.90 -29.59
CA ILE A 373 22.52 -36.23 -30.02
C ILE A 373 23.75 -36.12 -30.95
N GLY A 374 23.81 -35.11 -31.82
CA GLY A 374 24.94 -34.91 -32.74
C GLY A 374 26.24 -34.45 -32.09
N SER A 375 26.21 -34.03 -30.81
CA SER A 375 27.37 -33.51 -30.07
C SER A 375 28.03 -34.53 -29.13
N GLU A 376 27.51 -35.76 -29.07
CA GLU A 376 28.20 -36.85 -28.38
C GLU A 376 29.47 -37.22 -29.16
N LYS A 377 30.63 -36.93 -28.56
CA LYS A 377 31.92 -37.39 -29.06
C LYS A 377 31.90 -38.92 -29.02
N LEU A 378 31.82 -39.54 -30.20
CA LEU A 378 32.20 -40.93 -30.40
C LEU A 378 33.53 -41.16 -29.65
N PRO A 379 33.57 -42.05 -28.63
CA PRO A 379 34.82 -42.33 -27.93
C PRO A 379 35.84 -42.76 -28.98
N GLY A 380 36.96 -42.03 -29.04
CA GLY A 380 38.04 -42.26 -29.99
C GLY A 380 38.69 -43.60 -29.72
N VAL A 381 38.12 -44.67 -30.26
CA VAL A 381 38.66 -46.04 -30.18
C VAL A 381 38.92 -46.57 -31.59
N ILE A 382 39.64 -45.81 -32.40
CA ILE A 382 40.37 -46.32 -33.58
C ILE A 382 41.74 -45.61 -33.61
N GLY A 383 42.60 -45.88 -32.62
CA GLY A 383 43.94 -45.26 -32.57
C GLY A 383 44.95 -45.95 -31.64
N ALA A 384 44.53 -46.89 -30.80
CA ALA A 384 45.43 -47.66 -29.92
C ALA A 384 45.70 -49.04 -30.53
N GLY A 385 46.50 -49.07 -31.59
CA GLY A 385 46.94 -50.32 -32.21
C GLY A 385 48.26 -50.11 -32.94
N VAL A 386 49.37 -50.19 -32.21
CA VAL A 386 50.48 -51.16 -32.40
C VAL A 386 51.67 -50.77 -31.50
N ALA A 387 51.85 -51.48 -30.40
CA ALA A 387 53.15 -51.56 -29.73
C ALA A 387 53.98 -52.61 -30.49
N SER A 388 54.93 -52.17 -31.32
CA SER A 388 55.98 -53.05 -31.84
C SER A 388 57.21 -52.95 -30.95
N LYS A 389 57.29 -53.85 -29.98
CA LYS A 389 58.52 -54.30 -29.33
C LYS A 389 59.44 -54.91 -30.39
N THR A 390 60.73 -54.55 -30.44
CA THR A 390 61.86 -55.48 -30.70
C THR A 390 63.22 -54.81 -30.47
N ARG A 391 63.92 -55.36 -29.47
CA ARG A 391 65.37 -55.60 -29.28
C ARG A 391 66.40 -54.49 -29.45
#